data_AF-A0A2I9DNW7-F1
#
_entry.id   AF-A0A2I9DNW7-F1
#
_cell.length_a   1.000
_cell.length_b   1.000
_cell.length_c   1.000
_cell.angle_alpha   90.00
_cell.angle_beta   90.00
_cell.angle_gamma   90.00
#
_symmetry.space_group_name_H-M   'P 1'
#
loop_
_entity.id
_entity.type
_entity.pdbx_description
1 polymer ?
#
loop_
_entity_poly.entity_id
_entity_poly.type
_entity_poly.pdbx_seq_one_letter_code
_entity_poly.pdbx_strand_id
1 'polypeptide(L)'
;MKTSIFIQSRTCSLVLLLLCLGIATMYGQELVPRNYIAFKASETLAIDGKADDASWQKAPWSQDYIDIEGKLIPDYGTRMKMLWDNEYLYVFAEMEEPHVWATLKQRDTVIFYNNDFEIFIDPDGDTHNYYEYEMNAHNTLWDLFLTKPYRNHGKVIDSWDIQGVKSAVSIDGTLNDSSDTDKGWTVEIAIPWNVITEASNGGQVPEDDFWRINFSRVNWKFDLTDGRYSRKKDDNGKFMPEYNWVWSPQGVINMHEPEHWGYVYFSSEEAGGKASFSIPQDDYIKWYLYSLYRGVLQGKKDAEKLVAMPKTIFEKAIKPSLDKHRFGYNIWVKSPFTGKILTIKEDGEFRSLEEKK
;
A
#
# COMPACT_ATOMS: atom_id res chain seq x y z
N MET A 1 12.11 -59.47 -59.51
CA MET A 1 12.31 -60.57 -58.53
C MET A 1 12.65 -59.94 -57.18
N LYS A 2 11.63 -59.52 -56.41
CA LYS A 2 11.75 -59.15 -54.99
C LYS A 2 10.51 -59.68 -54.31
N THR A 3 10.76 -60.60 -53.39
CA THR A 3 9.80 -61.44 -52.68
C THR A 3 9.07 -60.62 -51.62
N SER A 4 7.77 -60.86 -51.50
CA SER A 4 6.91 -60.52 -50.36
C SER A 4 7.37 -61.25 -49.10
N ILE A 5 6.94 -60.79 -47.91
CA ILE A 5 6.37 -61.62 -46.83
C ILE A 5 5.92 -60.74 -45.63
N PHE A 6 4.60 -60.83 -45.39
CA PHE A 6 3.82 -60.92 -44.15
C PHE A 6 3.66 -59.77 -43.13
N ILE A 7 2.35 -59.52 -42.94
CA ILE A 7 1.63 -58.88 -41.84
C ILE A 7 1.67 -59.78 -40.59
N GLN A 8 1.84 -59.19 -39.40
CA GLN A 8 1.16 -59.68 -38.20
C GLN A 8 0.88 -58.55 -37.21
N SER A 9 -0.39 -58.38 -36.90
CA SER A 9 -0.96 -57.48 -35.90
C SER A 9 -0.65 -57.93 -34.48
N ARG A 10 -0.27 -56.99 -33.60
CA ARG A 10 -0.54 -57.10 -32.16
C ARG A 10 -1.04 -55.77 -31.61
N THR A 11 -2.29 -55.80 -31.21
CA THR A 11 -3.03 -54.87 -30.36
C THR A 11 -2.47 -54.84 -28.93
N CYS A 12 -2.93 -53.86 -28.15
CA CYS A 12 -2.76 -53.66 -26.71
C CYS A 12 -1.51 -52.88 -26.25
N SER A 13 -1.64 -51.56 -26.08
CA SER A 13 -1.99 -50.98 -24.78
C SER A 13 -1.96 -49.46 -24.88
N LEU A 14 -3.15 -48.89 -25.04
CA LEU A 14 -3.39 -47.45 -25.12
C LEU A 14 -4.38 -47.07 -24.01
N VAL A 15 -4.02 -47.30 -22.76
CA VAL A 15 -4.82 -46.90 -21.59
C VAL A 15 -3.88 -46.68 -20.40
N LEU A 16 -4.12 -45.61 -19.63
CA LEU A 16 -3.38 -45.13 -18.45
C LEU A 16 -2.15 -44.23 -18.69
N LEU A 17 -2.35 -43.07 -19.32
CA LEU A 17 -1.55 -41.88 -18.99
C LEU A 17 -2.36 -40.58 -19.17
N LEU A 18 -3.57 -40.52 -18.61
CA LEU A 18 -4.48 -39.39 -18.83
C LEU A 18 -5.28 -38.93 -17.61
N LEU A 19 -4.79 -39.19 -16.39
CA LEU A 19 -5.48 -38.77 -15.16
C LEU A 19 -4.49 -38.40 -14.06
N CYS A 20 -3.64 -37.40 -14.33
CA CYS A 20 -2.93 -36.61 -13.32
C CYS A 20 -2.42 -35.28 -13.92
N LEU A 21 -3.14 -34.70 -14.90
CA LEU A 21 -3.07 -33.25 -15.10
C LEU A 21 -3.88 -32.64 -13.97
N GLY A 22 -3.26 -32.60 -12.79
CA GLY A 22 -3.68 -31.67 -11.75
C GLY A 22 -3.71 -30.30 -12.42
N ILE A 23 -4.91 -29.77 -12.58
CA ILE A 23 -5.08 -28.35 -12.85
C ILE A 23 -4.53 -27.70 -11.59
N ALA A 24 -3.23 -27.41 -11.59
CA ALA A 24 -2.70 -26.36 -10.75
C ALA A 24 -3.36 -25.10 -11.30
N THR A 25 -4.55 -24.79 -10.78
CA THR A 25 -5.00 -23.42 -10.71
C THR A 25 -3.89 -22.72 -9.95
N MET A 26 -2.95 -22.12 -10.68
CA MET A 26 -2.22 -20.98 -10.17
C MET A 26 -3.32 -19.95 -9.91
N TYR A 27 -3.91 -20.02 -8.72
CA TYR A 27 -4.41 -18.83 -8.09
C TYR A 27 -3.16 -17.96 -7.98
N GLY A 28 -2.94 -17.08 -8.98
CA GLY A 28 -2.20 -15.88 -8.72
C GLY A 28 -2.92 -15.30 -7.52
N GLN A 29 -2.29 -15.40 -6.35
CA GLN A 29 -2.86 -14.87 -5.13
C GLN A 29 -3.13 -13.40 -5.45
N GLU A 30 -4.40 -13.03 -5.55
CA GLU A 30 -4.75 -11.61 -5.49
C GLU A 30 -4.10 -11.13 -4.21
N LEU A 31 -3.15 -10.19 -4.32
CA LEU A 31 -2.47 -9.61 -3.18
C LEU A 31 -3.54 -8.85 -2.39
N VAL A 32 -4.14 -9.55 -1.43
CA VAL A 32 -5.11 -8.98 -0.51
C VAL A 32 -4.35 -7.95 0.32
N PRO A 33 -4.74 -6.66 0.29
CA PRO A 33 -4.06 -5.66 1.09
C PRO A 33 -4.08 -6.03 2.57
N ARG A 34 -3.00 -5.67 3.28
CA ARG A 34 -2.91 -5.94 4.72
C ARG A 34 -3.91 -5.10 5.49
N ASN A 35 -4.19 -5.50 6.73
CA ASN A 35 -5.01 -4.72 7.66
C ASN A 35 -4.36 -4.61 9.04
N TYR A 36 -4.66 -3.52 9.74
CA TYR A 36 -4.15 -3.18 11.06
C TYR A 36 -5.27 -2.50 11.88
N ILE A 37 -5.26 -2.68 13.20
CA ILE A 37 -6.19 -2.01 14.12
C ILE A 37 -5.42 -0.98 14.95
N ALA A 38 -5.71 0.29 14.72
CA ALA A 38 -5.24 1.39 15.55
C ALA A 38 -6.19 1.54 16.74
N PHE A 39 -5.66 1.41 17.95
CA PHE A 39 -6.41 1.58 19.19
C PHE A 39 -6.29 3.00 19.72
N LYS A 40 -7.22 3.39 20.58
CA LYS A 40 -7.19 4.68 21.24
C LYS A 40 -6.05 4.75 22.27
N ALA A 41 -5.27 5.82 22.26
CA ALA A 41 -4.26 6.05 23.28
C ALA A 41 -4.94 6.35 24.63
N SER A 42 -4.46 5.73 25.71
CA SER A 42 -4.97 5.94 27.08
C SER A 42 -4.31 7.15 27.80
N GLU A 43 -3.34 7.78 27.15
CA GLU A 43 -2.57 8.90 27.67
C GLU A 43 -2.10 9.80 26.52
N THR A 44 -1.66 11.02 26.87
CA THR A 44 -0.95 11.88 25.92
C THR A 44 0.43 11.31 25.64
N LEU A 45 0.75 11.10 24.36
CA LEU A 45 2.04 10.57 23.93
C LEU A 45 3.10 11.68 23.87
N ALA A 46 4.31 11.35 24.30
CA ALA A 46 5.45 12.25 24.21
C ALA A 46 6.21 11.97 22.91
N ILE A 47 6.03 12.84 21.91
CA ILE A 47 6.66 12.66 20.59
C ILE A 47 8.17 12.95 20.67
N ASP A 48 8.95 11.93 21.00
CA ASP A 48 10.40 11.99 21.22
C ASP A 48 11.18 10.93 20.42
N GLY A 49 10.48 10.14 19.60
CA GLY A 49 11.06 9.14 18.72
C GLY A 49 11.19 7.78 19.41
N LYS A 50 10.59 7.59 20.60
CA LYS A 50 10.67 6.33 21.35
C LYS A 50 9.29 5.80 21.66
N ALA A 51 9.19 4.48 21.70
CA ALA A 51 7.93 3.81 21.98
C ALA A 51 7.75 3.45 23.46
N ASP A 52 8.24 4.29 24.38
CA ASP A 52 8.31 3.97 25.83
C ASP A 52 6.98 4.20 26.56
N ASP A 53 6.04 4.93 25.95
CA ASP A 53 4.70 5.18 26.48
C ASP A 53 3.88 3.89 26.68
N ALA A 54 2.99 3.87 27.67
CA ALA A 54 2.23 2.69 28.05
C ALA A 54 1.29 2.19 26.94
N SER A 55 0.69 3.11 26.17
CA SER A 55 -0.13 2.81 25.00
C SER A 55 0.72 2.21 23.89
N TRP A 56 1.93 2.72 23.63
CA TRP A 56 2.83 2.14 22.65
C TRP A 56 3.24 0.71 23.01
N GLN A 57 3.46 0.42 24.28
CA GLN A 57 3.80 -0.92 24.75
C GLN A 57 2.66 -1.94 24.56
N LYS A 58 1.40 -1.48 24.46
CA LYS A 58 0.22 -2.32 24.25
C LYS A 58 -0.24 -2.38 22.79
N ALA A 59 0.12 -1.40 21.97
CA ALA A 59 -0.19 -1.39 20.55
C ALA A 59 0.49 -2.57 19.84
N PRO A 60 -0.24 -3.34 19.01
CA PRO A 60 0.35 -4.45 18.28
C PRO A 60 1.35 -3.94 17.24
N TRP A 61 2.39 -4.72 16.94
CA TRP A 61 3.22 -4.47 15.76
C TRP A 61 2.51 -4.91 14.48
N SER A 62 2.75 -4.20 13.38
CA SER A 62 2.43 -4.66 12.03
C SER A 62 3.24 -5.91 11.67
N GLN A 63 2.87 -6.57 10.57
CA GLN A 63 3.82 -7.46 9.90
C GLN A 63 5.01 -6.66 9.36
N ASP A 64 6.16 -7.31 9.25
CA ASP A 64 7.36 -6.72 8.64
C ASP A 64 7.10 -6.35 7.18
N TYR A 65 7.77 -5.29 6.74
CA TYR A 65 7.66 -4.77 5.39
C TYR A 65 8.20 -5.79 4.39
N ILE A 66 7.68 -5.72 3.17
CA ILE A 66 8.07 -6.57 2.04
C ILE A 66 8.48 -5.67 0.86
N ASP A 67 9.22 -6.20 -0.11
CA ASP A 67 9.38 -5.48 -1.38
C ASP A 67 8.03 -5.09 -1.99
N ILE A 68 7.96 -3.93 -2.63
CA ILE A 68 6.73 -3.34 -3.18
C ILE A 68 5.93 -4.26 -4.12
N GLU A 69 6.59 -5.17 -4.84
CA GLU A 69 5.91 -6.17 -5.68
C GLU A 69 5.35 -7.36 -4.87
N GLY A 70 5.68 -7.47 -3.59
CA GLY A 70 5.23 -8.52 -2.67
C GLY A 70 5.96 -9.86 -2.82
N LYS A 71 7.16 -9.87 -3.41
CA LYS A 71 7.88 -11.12 -3.76
C LYS A 71 9.17 -11.33 -2.97
N LEU A 72 9.89 -10.26 -2.67
CA LEU A 72 11.21 -10.32 -2.03
C LEU A 72 11.14 -9.86 -0.59
N ILE A 73 11.96 -10.46 0.26
CA ILE A 73 12.11 -10.06 1.67
C ILE A 73 13.24 -9.02 1.74
N PRO A 74 13.02 -7.84 2.35
CA PRO A 74 14.04 -6.84 2.62
C PRO A 74 15.25 -7.37 3.40
N ASP A 75 16.42 -6.77 3.17
CA ASP A 75 17.65 -7.10 3.90
C ASP A 75 17.61 -6.65 5.36
N TYR A 76 16.83 -5.59 5.66
CA TYR A 76 16.69 -5.03 7.00
C TYR A 76 15.23 -4.95 7.42
N GLY A 77 14.94 -5.35 8.66
CA GLY A 77 13.60 -5.31 9.22
C GLY A 77 13.02 -3.89 9.24
N THR A 78 11.75 -3.77 8.89
CA THR A 78 10.98 -2.53 9.09
C THR A 78 9.55 -2.91 9.45
N ARG A 79 9.03 -2.29 10.51
CA ARG A 79 7.67 -2.52 11.01
C ARG A 79 7.15 -1.26 11.67
N MET A 80 5.83 -1.16 11.76
CA MET A 80 5.16 -0.01 12.35
C MET A 80 4.10 -0.43 13.36
N LYS A 81 3.65 0.52 14.15
CA LYS A 81 2.44 0.42 14.96
C LYS A 81 1.75 1.78 14.98
N MET A 82 0.45 1.75 15.15
CA MET A 82 -0.39 2.95 15.13
C MET A 82 -1.30 3.00 16.35
N LEU A 83 -1.56 4.23 16.77
CA LEU A 83 -2.52 4.62 17.79
C LEU A 83 -3.30 5.84 17.30
N TRP A 84 -4.35 6.22 17.99
CA TRP A 84 -5.04 7.48 17.73
C TRP A 84 -5.65 8.07 19.00
N ASP A 85 -5.94 9.36 18.99
CA ASP A 85 -6.84 10.00 19.94
C ASP A 85 -7.73 11.02 19.22
N ASN A 86 -8.44 11.87 19.97
CA ASN A 86 -9.35 12.85 19.36
C ASN A 86 -8.64 13.97 18.58
N GLU A 87 -7.33 14.15 18.76
CA GLU A 87 -6.54 15.23 18.14
C GLU A 87 -5.60 14.72 17.05
N TYR A 88 -5.01 13.53 17.24
CA TYR A 88 -3.96 13.01 16.36
C TYR A 88 -4.15 11.55 15.96
N LEU A 89 -3.72 11.27 14.73
CA LEU A 89 -3.27 9.97 14.29
C LEU A 89 -1.80 9.80 14.68
N TYR A 90 -1.45 8.73 15.39
CA TYR A 90 -0.09 8.45 15.80
C TYR A 90 0.51 7.27 15.03
N VAL A 91 1.76 7.42 14.58
CA VAL A 91 2.54 6.39 13.90
C VAL A 91 3.90 6.27 14.57
N PHE A 92 4.30 5.05 14.90
CA PHE A 92 5.65 4.71 15.31
C PHE A 92 6.20 3.65 14.36
N ALA A 93 7.41 3.84 13.84
CA ALA A 93 8.08 2.81 13.04
C ALA A 93 9.51 2.57 13.50
N GLU A 94 9.91 1.30 13.44
CA GLU A 94 11.25 0.82 13.73
C GLU A 94 11.88 0.31 12.43
N MET A 95 13.09 0.80 12.14
CA MET A 95 13.83 0.48 10.93
C MET A 95 15.23 0.03 11.32
N GLU A 96 15.53 -1.24 11.09
CA GLU A 96 16.89 -1.76 11.17
C GLU A 96 17.73 -1.11 10.08
N GLU A 97 18.91 -0.59 10.42
CA GLU A 97 19.80 0.05 9.48
C GLU A 97 21.22 0.05 10.07
N PRO A 98 22.17 -0.72 9.52
CA PRO A 98 23.54 -0.74 10.00
C PRO A 98 24.34 0.52 9.66
N HIS A 99 23.84 1.35 8.75
CA HIS A 99 24.46 2.61 8.35
C HIS A 99 23.43 3.72 8.28
N VAL A 100 23.18 4.40 9.41
CA VAL A 100 22.18 5.46 9.47
C VAL A 100 22.77 6.74 8.89
N TRP A 101 22.30 7.13 7.71
CA TRP A 101 22.75 8.36 7.05
C TRP A 101 21.58 9.17 6.50
N ALA A 102 21.71 10.48 6.65
CA ALA A 102 20.80 11.47 6.11
C ALA A 102 21.58 12.78 5.92
N THR A 103 21.39 13.46 4.81
CA THR A 103 22.11 14.69 4.45
C THR A 103 21.18 15.84 4.08
N LEU A 104 19.96 15.51 3.69
CA LEU A 104 18.91 16.47 3.39
C LEU A 104 18.30 16.99 4.69
N LYS A 105 18.29 18.32 4.85
CA LYS A 105 17.85 19.02 6.08
C LYS A 105 16.77 20.06 5.85
N GLN A 106 16.55 20.43 4.59
CA GLN A 106 15.60 21.45 4.22
C GLN A 106 14.23 20.78 4.05
N ARG A 107 13.23 21.24 4.81
CA ARG A 107 11.83 20.84 4.59
C ARG A 107 11.45 21.08 3.12
N ASP A 108 10.66 20.16 2.56
CA ASP A 108 10.16 20.17 1.18
C ASP A 108 11.26 20.03 0.11
N THR A 109 12.40 19.45 0.49
CA THR A 109 13.30 18.85 -0.49
C THR A 109 12.79 17.46 -0.85
N VAL A 110 13.05 17.04 -2.08
CA VAL A 110 12.83 15.66 -2.54
C VAL A 110 13.62 14.69 -1.65
N ILE A 111 12.95 14.11 -0.63
CA ILE A 111 13.63 13.52 0.53
C ILE A 111 14.08 12.08 0.27
N PHE A 112 13.40 11.37 -0.64
CA PHE A 112 13.76 10.02 -1.11
C PHE A 112 15.14 9.89 -1.78
N TYR A 113 15.94 10.96 -1.90
CA TYR A 113 17.37 10.82 -2.21
C TYR A 113 18.23 10.44 -1.00
N ASN A 114 17.64 10.33 0.19
CA ASN A 114 18.18 9.62 1.35
C ASN A 114 17.36 8.34 1.59
N ASN A 115 17.76 7.56 2.58
CA ASN A 115 16.82 6.61 3.18
C ASN A 115 15.75 7.42 3.94
N ASP A 116 14.48 7.05 3.77
CA ASP A 116 13.36 7.72 4.41
C ASP A 116 12.25 6.73 4.80
N PHE A 117 11.27 7.27 5.51
CA PHE A 117 10.03 6.62 5.89
C PHE A 117 8.87 7.42 5.35
N GLU A 118 7.93 6.74 4.69
CA GLU A 118 6.80 7.37 4.01
C GLU A 118 5.47 6.84 4.56
N ILE A 119 4.47 7.72 4.66
CA ILE A 119 3.08 7.44 5.01
C ILE A 119 2.18 7.92 3.88
N PHE A 120 1.27 7.05 3.46
CA PHE A 120 0.29 7.33 2.43
C PHE A 120 -1.12 7.19 3.01
N ILE A 121 -1.99 8.19 2.84
CA ILE A 121 -3.32 8.22 3.46
C ILE A 121 -4.37 8.58 2.43
N ASP A 122 -5.29 7.65 2.15
CA ASP A 122 -6.52 7.86 1.37
C ASP A 122 -7.70 7.64 2.34
N PRO A 123 -8.29 8.74 2.87
CA PRO A 123 -9.27 8.68 3.96
C PRO A 123 -10.53 7.86 3.65
N ASP A 124 -11.17 8.09 2.51
CA ASP A 124 -12.44 7.42 2.17
C ASP A 124 -12.26 6.26 1.17
N GLY A 125 -11.03 6.05 0.72
CA GLY A 125 -10.68 4.98 -0.18
C GLY A 125 -11.17 5.21 -1.60
N ASP A 126 -11.51 6.44 -2.00
CA ASP A 126 -11.96 6.74 -3.35
C ASP A 126 -10.81 6.84 -4.37
N THR A 127 -9.56 6.69 -3.92
CA THR A 127 -8.28 6.87 -4.62
C THR A 127 -7.93 8.30 -5.01
N HIS A 128 -8.74 9.27 -4.63
CA HIS A 128 -8.57 10.69 -4.88
C HIS A 128 -8.21 11.43 -3.59
N ASN A 129 -7.70 12.65 -3.76
CA ASN A 129 -7.42 13.57 -2.65
C ASN A 129 -6.65 12.94 -1.47
N TYR A 130 -5.62 12.16 -1.80
CA TYR A 130 -4.83 11.43 -0.82
C TYR A 130 -3.55 12.19 -0.47
N TYR A 131 -3.00 11.85 0.68
CA TYR A 131 -1.84 12.49 1.27
C TYR A 131 -0.63 11.58 1.20
N GLU A 132 0.54 12.20 1.13
CA GLU A 132 1.85 11.57 1.23
C GLU A 132 2.68 12.39 2.21
N TYR A 133 3.39 11.70 3.10
CA TYR A 133 4.28 12.27 4.10
C TYR A 133 5.56 11.46 4.10
N GLU A 134 6.70 12.11 3.99
CA GLU A 134 8.02 11.49 3.96
C GLU A 134 8.92 12.13 5.03
N MET A 135 9.75 11.33 5.66
CA MET A 135 10.77 11.84 6.58
C MET A 135 12.04 11.00 6.61
N ASN A 136 13.20 11.66 6.76
CA ASN A 136 14.49 10.98 6.90
C ASN A 136 14.99 10.93 8.36
N ALA A 137 16.16 10.31 8.56
CA ALA A 137 16.80 10.21 9.88
C ALA A 137 17.28 11.54 10.49
N HIS A 138 17.22 12.67 9.76
CA HIS A 138 17.40 14.03 10.32
C HIS A 138 16.10 14.62 10.87
N ASN A 139 14.98 13.89 10.83
CA ASN A 139 13.64 14.43 11.07
C ASN A 139 13.29 15.57 10.09
N THR A 140 13.80 15.49 8.86
CA THR A 140 13.44 16.42 7.78
C THR A 140 12.23 15.89 7.06
N LEU A 141 11.25 16.75 6.84
CA LEU A 141 9.92 16.38 6.40
C LEU A 141 9.66 16.87 4.98
N TRP A 142 8.86 16.11 4.24
CA TRP A 142 8.23 16.52 3.00
C TRP A 142 6.83 15.94 2.97
N ASP A 143 5.83 16.74 2.65
CA ASP A 143 4.45 16.27 2.59
C ASP A 143 3.69 16.88 1.42
N LEU A 144 2.78 16.08 0.88
CA LEU A 144 2.19 16.30 -0.44
C LEU A 144 0.70 15.99 -0.38
N PHE A 145 -0.07 16.76 -1.13
CA PHE A 145 -1.46 16.44 -1.44
C PHE A 145 -1.62 16.07 -2.91
N LEU A 146 -2.20 14.91 -3.18
CA LEU A 146 -2.38 14.40 -4.52
C LEU A 146 -3.87 14.30 -4.84
N THR A 147 -4.31 14.97 -5.89
CA THR A 147 -5.74 15.01 -6.25
C THR A 147 -6.26 13.65 -6.71
N LYS A 148 -5.39 12.80 -7.29
CA LYS A 148 -5.66 11.45 -7.82
C LYS A 148 -4.37 10.81 -8.35
N PRO A 149 -4.37 9.52 -8.73
CA PRO A 149 -3.15 8.82 -9.17
C PRO A 149 -2.55 9.41 -10.45
N TYR A 150 -1.23 9.27 -10.63
CA TYR A 150 -0.52 9.76 -11.82
C TYR A 150 -1.06 9.19 -13.13
N ARG A 151 -1.47 7.91 -13.14
CA ARG A 151 -2.12 7.24 -14.29
C ARG A 151 -3.39 7.97 -14.75
N ASN A 152 -3.99 8.77 -13.86
CA ASN A 152 -5.20 9.54 -14.06
C ASN A 152 -4.92 11.05 -14.23
N HIS A 153 -3.66 11.41 -14.48
CA HIS A 153 -3.19 12.79 -14.64
C HIS A 153 -3.45 13.67 -13.41
N GLY A 154 -3.30 13.09 -12.22
CA GLY A 154 -3.39 13.83 -10.96
C GLY A 154 -2.37 14.96 -10.85
N LYS A 155 -2.71 15.94 -10.00
CA LYS A 155 -1.82 17.03 -9.63
C LYS A 155 -1.26 16.76 -8.25
N VAL A 156 0.02 17.04 -8.09
CA VAL A 156 0.71 17.10 -6.80
C VAL A 156 0.71 18.56 -6.37
N ILE A 157 0.14 18.82 -5.21
CA ILE A 157 0.16 20.12 -4.56
C ILE A 157 1.30 20.08 -3.53
N ASP A 158 2.49 20.40 -4.03
CA ASP A 158 3.75 20.32 -3.29
C ASP A 158 3.94 21.43 -2.24
N SER A 159 3.18 22.53 -2.35
CA SER A 159 3.21 23.62 -1.37
C SER A 159 2.18 23.45 -0.24
N TRP A 160 1.47 22.32 -0.20
CA TRP A 160 0.56 22.00 0.87
C TRP A 160 1.33 21.32 1.99
N ASP A 161 0.97 21.61 3.24
CA ASP A 161 1.65 21.12 4.42
C ASP A 161 0.65 20.49 5.41
N ILE A 162 1.06 19.43 6.11
CA ILE A 162 0.38 18.92 7.30
C ILE A 162 0.61 19.88 8.49
N GLN A 163 -0.17 20.95 8.54
CA GLN A 163 -0.04 21.99 9.55
C GLN A 163 -0.20 21.44 10.97
N GLY A 164 0.84 21.61 11.80
CA GLY A 164 0.84 21.17 13.20
C GLY A 164 1.27 19.72 13.43
N VAL A 165 1.81 19.04 12.40
CA VAL A 165 2.48 17.74 12.56
C VAL A 165 3.58 17.84 13.61
N LYS A 166 3.66 16.83 14.48
CA LYS A 166 4.78 16.64 15.41
C LYS A 166 5.51 15.39 14.99
N SER A 167 6.83 15.44 14.98
CA SER A 167 7.65 14.27 14.64
C SER A 167 8.97 14.29 15.40
N ALA A 168 9.49 13.11 15.67
CA ALA A 168 10.79 12.92 16.27
C ALA A 168 11.47 11.65 15.73
N VAL A 169 12.80 11.65 15.82
CA VAL A 169 13.66 10.54 15.41
C VAL A 169 14.55 10.15 16.59
N SER A 170 14.68 8.85 16.85
CA SER A 170 15.70 8.30 17.74
C SER A 170 16.57 7.29 17.00
N ILE A 171 17.88 7.36 17.21
CA ILE A 171 18.89 6.53 16.53
C ILE A 171 19.56 5.63 17.57
N ASP A 172 19.54 4.31 17.35
CA ASP A 172 20.33 3.35 18.12
C ASP A 172 21.68 3.14 17.39
N GLY A 173 22.58 4.08 17.62
CA GLY A 173 23.83 4.22 16.85
C GLY A 173 24.25 5.69 16.74
N THR A 174 24.87 6.04 15.61
CA THR A 174 25.28 7.41 15.29
C THR A 174 24.85 7.82 13.87
N LEU A 175 24.55 9.11 13.69
CA LEU A 175 24.07 9.62 12.40
C LEU A 175 25.22 10.09 11.52
N ASN A 176 25.34 9.52 10.31
CA ASN A 176 26.38 9.83 9.34
C ASN A 176 27.82 9.52 9.80
N ASP A 177 28.01 8.62 10.76
CA ASP A 177 29.34 8.09 11.06
C ASP A 177 29.53 6.80 10.28
N SER A 178 30.53 6.77 9.39
CA SER A 178 30.83 5.57 8.63
C SER A 178 31.87 4.68 9.29
N SER A 179 32.32 5.02 10.50
CA SER A 179 33.37 4.29 11.23
C SER A 179 32.81 3.23 12.16
N ASP A 180 31.51 3.23 12.44
CA ASP A 180 30.82 2.27 13.28
C ASP A 180 29.73 1.50 12.50
N THR A 181 28.88 0.79 13.26
CA THR A 181 27.76 0.03 12.74
C THR A 181 26.61 0.21 13.71
N ASP A 182 25.51 0.73 13.18
CA ASP A 182 24.31 1.06 13.94
C ASP A 182 23.40 -0.17 14.09
N LYS A 183 22.38 -0.05 14.93
CA LYS A 183 21.26 -1.01 14.92
C LYS A 183 20.11 -0.51 14.05
N GLY A 184 19.89 0.79 14.04
CA GLY A 184 18.86 1.42 13.23
C GLY A 184 18.34 2.71 13.82
N TRP A 185 17.15 3.08 13.37
CA TRP A 185 16.48 4.31 13.75
C TRP A 185 14.97 4.10 13.84
N THR A 186 14.34 5.01 14.56
CA THR A 186 12.92 4.99 14.86
C THR A 186 12.33 6.35 14.57
N VAL A 187 11.09 6.36 14.10
CA VAL A 187 10.32 7.58 13.89
C VAL A 187 9.05 7.52 14.72
N GLU A 188 8.67 8.66 15.26
CA GLU A 188 7.41 8.83 15.97
C GLU A 188 6.73 10.11 15.47
N ILE A 189 5.48 9.98 15.05
CA ILE A 189 4.76 11.01 14.31
C ILE A 189 3.35 11.15 14.90
N ALA A 190 2.91 12.39 15.12
CA ALA A 190 1.54 12.74 15.44
C ALA A 190 0.97 13.66 14.35
N ILE A 191 0.02 13.14 13.57
CA ILE A 191 -0.63 13.81 12.44
C ILE A 191 -1.98 14.37 12.90
N PRO A 192 -2.20 15.69 12.87
CA PRO A 192 -3.45 16.31 13.30
C PRO A 192 -4.64 15.87 12.43
N TRP A 193 -5.71 15.38 13.08
CA TRP A 193 -6.92 14.97 12.38
C TRP A 193 -7.57 16.11 11.60
N ASN A 194 -7.57 17.33 12.15
CA ASN A 194 -8.20 18.48 11.52
C ASN A 194 -7.61 18.81 10.14
N VAL A 195 -6.40 18.35 9.82
CA VAL A 195 -5.77 18.53 8.51
C VAL A 195 -6.10 17.36 7.57
N ILE A 196 -5.90 16.11 8.01
CA ILE A 196 -6.08 14.92 7.15
C ILE A 196 -7.55 14.51 6.98
N THR A 197 -8.47 15.13 7.71
CA THR A 197 -9.92 14.99 7.50
C THR A 197 -10.47 16.02 6.52
N GLU A 198 -9.72 17.05 6.12
CA GLU A 198 -10.24 18.09 5.20
C GLU A 198 -10.67 17.54 3.84
N ALA A 199 -9.96 16.51 3.35
CA ALA A 199 -10.30 15.84 2.11
C ALA A 199 -11.13 14.57 2.31
N SER A 200 -11.46 14.19 3.55
CA SER A 200 -12.27 12.99 3.81
C SER A 200 -13.76 13.27 3.59
N ASN A 201 -14.49 12.23 3.22
CA ASN A 201 -15.94 12.30 3.12
C ASN A 201 -16.59 12.41 4.51
N GLY A 202 -16.71 13.63 5.02
CA GLY A 202 -17.40 13.93 6.28
C GLY A 202 -16.62 14.80 7.25
N GLY A 203 -15.30 14.96 7.08
CA GLY A 203 -14.48 15.83 7.93
C GLY A 203 -14.39 15.37 9.39
N GLN A 204 -14.51 14.07 9.63
CA GLN A 204 -14.55 13.48 10.97
C GLN A 204 -13.47 12.42 11.15
N VAL A 205 -13.04 12.24 12.40
CA VAL A 205 -12.18 11.13 12.81
C VAL A 205 -12.95 9.81 12.58
N PRO A 206 -12.35 8.82 11.91
CA PRO A 206 -13.02 7.56 11.56
C PRO A 206 -13.16 6.58 12.74
N GLU A 207 -13.68 7.02 13.88
CA GLU A 207 -13.91 6.16 15.05
C GLU A 207 -14.83 4.98 14.70
N ASP A 208 -14.36 3.76 14.98
CA ASP A 208 -14.96 2.48 14.60
C ASP A 208 -15.22 2.30 13.10
N ASP A 209 -14.40 2.98 12.28
CA ASP A 209 -14.34 2.86 10.82
C ASP A 209 -12.89 2.65 10.34
N PHE A 210 -12.67 2.51 9.04
CA PHE A 210 -11.33 2.31 8.48
C PHE A 210 -10.99 3.31 7.37
N TRP A 211 -9.71 3.66 7.29
CA TRP A 211 -9.12 4.39 6.15
C TRP A 211 -8.17 3.49 5.36
N ARG A 212 -7.83 3.91 4.14
CA ARG A 212 -6.81 3.25 3.31
C ARG A 212 -5.47 3.92 3.62
N ILE A 213 -4.56 3.20 4.26
CA ILE A 213 -3.24 3.73 4.66
C ILE A 213 -2.17 2.74 4.25
N ASN A 214 -1.05 3.25 3.76
CA ASN A 214 0.13 2.42 3.55
C ASN A 214 1.40 3.14 3.99
N PHE A 215 2.47 2.37 4.05
CA PHE A 215 3.77 2.84 4.48
C PHE A 215 4.85 2.28 3.57
N SER A 216 5.89 3.07 3.38
CA SER A 216 7.07 2.69 2.62
C SER A 216 8.33 3.09 3.39
N ARG A 217 9.42 2.41 3.10
CA ARG A 217 10.78 2.83 3.37
C ARG A 217 11.50 2.84 2.04
N VAL A 218 11.97 4.00 1.60
CA VAL A 218 12.93 4.06 0.51
C VAL A 218 14.30 3.73 1.10
N ASN A 219 14.96 2.74 0.50
CA ASN A 219 16.27 2.31 0.94
C ASN A 219 17.24 2.30 -0.25
N TRP A 220 18.39 2.94 -0.08
CA TRP A 220 19.44 2.99 -1.08
C TRP A 220 20.64 2.17 -0.65
N LYS A 221 21.24 1.49 -1.62
CA LYS A 221 22.65 1.13 -1.51
C LYS A 221 23.49 2.40 -1.52
N PHE A 222 24.58 2.38 -0.77
CA PHE A 222 25.49 3.52 -0.66
C PHE A 222 26.89 3.19 -1.18
N ASP A 223 27.63 4.25 -1.52
CA ASP A 223 29.08 4.27 -1.66
C ASP A 223 29.66 5.24 -0.61
N LEU A 224 30.88 4.93 -0.15
CA LEU A 224 31.63 5.76 0.80
C LEU A 224 32.84 6.39 0.11
N THR A 225 32.94 7.72 0.16
CA THR A 225 34.13 8.48 -0.27
C THR A 225 34.56 9.39 0.87
N ASP A 226 35.79 9.22 1.36
CA ASP A 226 36.34 9.98 2.49
C ASP A 226 35.41 10.04 3.72
N GLY A 227 34.78 8.90 4.04
CA GLY A 227 33.84 8.75 5.17
C GLY A 227 32.46 9.38 4.95
N ARG A 228 32.12 9.79 3.73
CA ARG A 228 30.81 10.37 3.40
C ARG A 228 29.97 9.40 2.57
N TYR A 229 28.72 9.22 3.02
CA TYR A 229 27.70 8.46 2.32
C TYR A 229 27.22 9.18 1.05
N SER A 230 26.98 8.39 0.01
CA SER A 230 26.28 8.82 -1.19
C SER A 230 25.53 7.64 -1.80
N ARG A 231 24.48 7.90 -2.58
CA ARG A 231 23.77 6.83 -3.30
C ARG A 231 24.72 6.09 -4.24
N LYS A 232 24.66 4.76 -4.19
CA LYS A 232 25.55 3.88 -4.95
C LYS A 232 25.37 4.07 -6.45
N LYS A 233 26.48 4.06 -7.18
CA LYS A 233 26.49 4.07 -8.64
C LYS A 233 26.92 2.71 -9.20
N ASP A 234 26.40 2.38 -10.38
CA ASP A 234 26.87 1.24 -11.18
C ASP A 234 28.19 1.55 -11.90
N ASP A 235 28.74 0.55 -12.59
CA ASP A 235 30.00 0.66 -13.33
C ASP A 235 29.97 1.72 -14.45
N ASN A 236 28.77 2.15 -14.88
CA ASN A 236 28.57 3.20 -15.88
C ASN A 236 28.35 4.59 -15.25
N GLY A 237 28.42 4.70 -13.92
CA GLY A 237 28.21 5.94 -13.17
C GLY A 237 26.75 6.33 -12.98
N LYS A 238 25.78 5.45 -13.30
CA LYS A 238 24.35 5.69 -13.06
C LYS A 238 24.00 5.27 -11.63
N PHE A 239 23.16 6.04 -10.94
CA PHE A 239 22.63 5.62 -9.64
C PHE A 239 21.88 4.29 -9.78
N MET A 240 22.21 3.34 -8.92
CA MET A 240 21.43 2.10 -8.76
C MET A 240 20.00 2.45 -8.33
N PRO A 241 18.99 1.66 -8.68
CA PRO A 241 17.62 1.95 -8.24
C PRO A 241 17.49 1.85 -6.72
N GLU A 242 16.56 2.63 -6.20
CA GLU A 242 16.05 2.48 -4.84
C GLU A 242 15.34 1.14 -4.63
N TYR A 243 15.29 0.73 -3.38
CA TYR A 243 14.40 -0.32 -2.91
C TYR A 243 13.22 0.32 -2.18
N ASN A 244 12.01 -0.08 -2.54
CA ASN A 244 10.79 0.35 -1.85
C ASN A 244 10.29 -0.83 -1.01
N TRP A 245 10.44 -0.74 0.30
CA TRP A 245 9.95 -1.74 1.23
C TRP A 245 8.67 -1.23 1.86
N VAL A 246 7.58 -1.97 1.75
CA VAL A 246 6.24 -1.47 2.05
C VAL A 246 5.52 -2.38 3.03
N TRP A 247 4.60 -1.80 3.80
CA TRP A 247 3.74 -2.61 4.67
C TRP A 247 2.77 -3.46 3.83
N SER A 248 1.86 -2.86 3.07
CA SER A 248 0.95 -3.58 2.17
C SER A 248 1.52 -3.60 0.75
N PRO A 249 1.77 -4.78 0.14
CA PRO A 249 2.38 -4.87 -1.19
C PRO A 249 1.45 -4.30 -2.26
N GLN A 250 2.04 -3.63 -3.26
CA GLN A 250 1.31 -3.05 -4.40
C GLN A 250 1.24 -4.01 -5.58
N GLY A 251 2.21 -4.94 -5.70
CA GLY A 251 2.30 -5.87 -6.82
C GLY A 251 2.95 -5.28 -8.08
N VAL A 252 3.27 -3.98 -8.06
CA VAL A 252 3.98 -3.21 -9.08
C VAL A 252 4.85 -2.17 -8.38
N ILE A 253 5.93 -1.71 -9.01
CA ILE A 253 6.79 -0.63 -8.48
C ILE A 253 6.09 0.72 -8.68
N ASN A 254 5.05 0.98 -7.88
CA ASN A 254 4.27 2.21 -7.89
C ASN A 254 3.45 2.32 -6.59
N MET A 255 3.83 3.23 -5.68
CA MET A 255 3.06 3.48 -4.45
C MET A 255 1.76 4.24 -4.68
N HIS A 256 1.62 4.95 -5.80
CA HIS A 256 0.43 5.74 -6.10
C HIS A 256 -0.66 4.92 -6.79
N GLU A 257 -0.98 3.76 -6.19
CA GLU A 257 -2.17 2.95 -6.49
C GLU A 257 -2.98 2.72 -5.19
N PRO A 258 -3.71 3.74 -4.68
CA PRO A 258 -4.34 3.68 -3.36
C PRO A 258 -5.33 2.53 -3.18
N GLU A 259 -5.86 1.98 -4.28
CA GLU A 259 -6.69 0.77 -4.23
C GLU A 259 -5.97 -0.45 -3.61
N HIS A 260 -4.63 -0.46 -3.59
CA HIS A 260 -3.78 -1.53 -3.05
C HIS A 260 -3.23 -1.24 -1.65
N TRP A 261 -3.51 -0.08 -1.07
CA TRP A 261 -3.05 0.30 0.27
C TRP A 261 -3.70 -0.57 1.37
N GLY A 262 -3.15 -0.58 2.57
CA GLY A 262 -3.70 -1.38 3.66
C GLY A 262 -4.98 -0.78 4.25
N TYR A 263 -5.69 -1.58 5.04
CA TYR A 263 -6.86 -1.14 5.80
C TYR A 263 -6.45 -0.84 7.24
N VAL A 264 -6.61 0.39 7.70
CA VAL A 264 -6.38 0.74 9.10
C VAL A 264 -7.72 1.03 9.74
N TYR A 265 -8.15 0.16 10.66
CA TYR A 265 -9.38 0.30 11.42
C TYR A 265 -9.10 1.03 12.74
N PHE A 266 -9.84 2.09 13.03
CA PHE A 266 -9.64 2.93 14.22
C PHE A 266 -10.63 2.55 15.31
N SER A 267 -10.24 1.61 16.15
CA SER A 267 -11.07 1.09 17.23
C SER A 267 -11.26 2.13 18.35
N SER A 268 -12.50 2.30 18.83
CA SER A 268 -12.83 3.07 20.03
C SER A 268 -12.29 2.46 21.33
N GLU A 269 -11.92 1.17 21.33
CA GLU A 269 -11.22 0.54 22.45
C GLU A 269 -9.81 1.13 22.66
N GLU A 270 -9.38 1.19 23.92
CA GLU A 270 -8.03 1.62 24.29
C GLU A 270 -6.94 0.60 23.86
N ALA A 271 -5.69 1.07 23.78
CA ALA A 271 -4.52 0.25 23.47
C ALA A 271 -4.46 -1.02 24.34
N GLY A 272 -4.30 -2.18 23.68
CA GLY A 272 -4.39 -3.51 24.31
C GLY A 272 -5.80 -4.10 24.33
N GLY A 273 -6.76 -3.46 23.66
CA GLY A 273 -8.10 -3.97 23.40
C GLY A 273 -8.12 -5.28 22.59
N LYS A 274 -9.32 -5.80 22.38
CA LYS A 274 -9.60 -7.07 21.69
C LYS A 274 -10.48 -6.89 20.46
N ALA A 275 -10.66 -5.65 20.00
CA ALA A 275 -11.33 -5.34 18.75
C ALA A 275 -10.82 -6.23 17.59
N SER A 276 -11.73 -6.56 16.69
CA SER A 276 -11.44 -7.35 15.50
C SER A 276 -11.99 -6.65 14.27
N PHE A 277 -11.23 -6.65 13.19
CA PHE A 277 -11.62 -6.07 11.92
C PHE A 277 -11.55 -7.11 10.80
N SER A 278 -12.44 -6.99 9.83
CA SER A 278 -12.40 -7.77 8.60
C SER A 278 -12.75 -6.85 7.44
N ILE A 279 -11.98 -6.96 6.36
CA ILE A 279 -12.19 -6.17 5.15
C ILE A 279 -13.62 -6.43 4.63
N PRO A 280 -14.41 -5.39 4.33
CA PRO A 280 -15.76 -5.57 3.79
C PRO A 280 -15.77 -6.38 2.50
N GLN A 281 -16.80 -7.22 2.31
CA GLN A 281 -16.92 -8.05 1.11
C GLN A 281 -17.02 -7.22 -0.18
N ASP A 282 -17.58 -6.01 -0.08
CA ASP A 282 -17.68 -5.05 -1.19
C ASP A 282 -16.30 -4.59 -1.70
N ASP A 283 -15.27 -4.57 -0.85
CA ASP A 283 -13.93 -4.16 -1.28
C ASP A 283 -13.25 -5.20 -2.19
N TYR A 284 -13.62 -6.48 -2.08
CA TYR A 284 -13.18 -7.50 -3.03
C TYR A 284 -13.82 -7.27 -4.42
N ILE A 285 -15.05 -6.74 -4.45
CA ILE A 285 -15.66 -6.29 -5.71
C ILE A 285 -14.93 -5.05 -6.21
N LYS A 286 -14.64 -4.07 -5.34
CA LYS A 286 -13.91 -2.84 -5.68
C LYS A 286 -12.56 -3.14 -6.34
N TRP A 287 -11.74 -4.04 -5.80
CA TRP A 287 -10.47 -4.42 -6.42
C TRP A 287 -10.66 -5.04 -7.80
N TYR A 288 -11.70 -5.88 -7.97
CA TYR A 288 -12.04 -6.43 -9.28
C TYR A 288 -12.47 -5.34 -10.25
N LEU A 289 -13.29 -4.37 -9.83
CA LEU A 289 -13.65 -3.21 -10.65
C LEU A 289 -12.40 -2.42 -11.06
N TYR A 290 -11.42 -2.20 -10.16
CA TYR A 290 -10.16 -1.55 -10.51
C TYR A 290 -9.33 -2.34 -11.53
N SER A 291 -9.35 -3.68 -11.46
CA SER A 291 -8.70 -4.53 -12.47
C SER A 291 -9.31 -4.34 -13.87
N LEU A 292 -10.64 -4.23 -13.95
CA LEU A 292 -11.37 -3.96 -15.18
C LEU A 292 -11.11 -2.55 -15.69
N TYR A 293 -11.18 -1.57 -14.79
CA TYR A 293 -10.88 -0.17 -15.04
C TYR A 293 -9.50 0.02 -15.68
N ARG A 294 -8.45 -0.56 -15.08
CA ARG A 294 -7.10 -0.50 -15.66
C ARG A 294 -7.03 -1.13 -17.05
N GLY A 295 -7.79 -2.20 -17.29
CA GLY A 295 -7.89 -2.80 -18.62
C GLY A 295 -8.48 -1.85 -19.66
N VAL A 296 -9.56 -1.16 -19.31
CA VAL A 296 -10.23 -0.18 -20.18
C VAL A 296 -9.35 1.05 -20.39
N LEU A 297 -8.79 1.61 -19.30
CA LEU A 297 -7.90 2.78 -19.34
C LEU A 297 -6.68 2.56 -20.25
N GLN A 298 -6.08 1.37 -20.21
CA GLN A 298 -4.90 1.03 -21.02
C GLN A 298 -5.25 0.64 -22.46
N GLY A 299 -6.53 0.62 -22.84
CA GLY A 299 -6.97 0.20 -24.17
C GLY A 299 -6.62 -1.26 -24.49
N LYS A 300 -6.58 -2.14 -23.47
CA LYS A 300 -6.26 -3.55 -23.68
C LYS A 300 -7.29 -4.18 -24.61
N LYS A 301 -6.81 -5.08 -25.47
CA LYS A 301 -7.68 -5.83 -26.40
C LYS A 301 -8.81 -6.51 -25.61
N ASP A 302 -10.04 -6.31 -26.09
CA ASP A 302 -11.28 -6.87 -25.51
C ASP A 302 -11.62 -6.41 -24.06
N ALA A 303 -10.92 -5.43 -23.48
CA ALA A 303 -11.15 -4.99 -22.09
C ALA A 303 -12.60 -4.60 -21.81
N GLU A 304 -13.24 -3.85 -22.70
CA GLU A 304 -14.65 -3.48 -22.57
C GLU A 304 -15.60 -4.69 -22.58
N LYS A 305 -15.26 -5.74 -23.34
CA LYS A 305 -16.04 -6.98 -23.36
C LYS A 305 -15.86 -7.75 -22.05
N LEU A 306 -14.66 -7.72 -21.47
CA LEU A 306 -14.36 -8.35 -20.18
C LEU A 306 -15.19 -7.74 -19.04
N VAL A 307 -15.54 -6.46 -19.11
CA VAL A 307 -16.41 -5.82 -18.09
C VAL A 307 -17.75 -6.54 -17.97
N ALA A 308 -18.34 -6.96 -19.09
CA ALA A 308 -19.65 -7.60 -19.11
C ALA A 308 -19.60 -9.10 -18.78
N MET A 309 -18.42 -9.68 -18.53
CA MET A 309 -18.28 -11.09 -18.18
C MET A 309 -18.62 -11.32 -16.70
N PRO A 310 -19.43 -12.34 -16.36
CA PRO A 310 -19.68 -12.70 -14.98
C PRO A 310 -18.39 -13.10 -14.25
N LYS A 311 -18.26 -12.69 -12.99
CA LYS A 311 -17.19 -13.09 -12.07
C LYS A 311 -17.82 -13.58 -10.77
N THR A 312 -17.27 -14.63 -10.18
CA THR A 312 -17.69 -15.10 -8.86
C THR A 312 -16.73 -14.56 -7.80
N ILE A 313 -17.28 -13.94 -6.76
CA ILE A 313 -16.57 -13.44 -5.57
C ILE A 313 -17.36 -13.93 -4.35
N PHE A 314 -16.70 -14.63 -3.41
CA PHE A 314 -17.34 -15.31 -2.26
C PHE A 314 -18.63 -16.06 -2.63
N GLU A 315 -18.55 -16.93 -3.66
CA GLU A 315 -19.67 -17.73 -4.16
C GLU A 315 -20.87 -16.94 -4.71
N LYS A 316 -20.80 -15.60 -4.74
CA LYS A 316 -21.78 -14.74 -5.38
C LYS A 316 -21.32 -14.36 -6.78
N ALA A 317 -22.19 -14.55 -7.75
CA ALA A 317 -21.97 -14.06 -9.10
C ALA A 317 -22.25 -12.56 -9.16
N ILE A 318 -21.30 -11.82 -9.71
CA ILE A 318 -21.44 -10.41 -10.07
C ILE A 318 -21.29 -10.27 -11.58
N LYS A 319 -21.93 -9.24 -12.14
CA LYS A 319 -21.78 -8.88 -13.55
C LYS A 319 -21.68 -7.36 -13.67
N PRO A 320 -20.46 -6.83 -13.74
CA PRO A 320 -20.28 -5.40 -13.94
C PRO A 320 -20.83 -4.93 -15.29
N SER A 321 -21.11 -3.63 -15.36
CA SER A 321 -21.57 -2.95 -16.57
C SER A 321 -20.62 -1.79 -16.90
N LEU A 322 -20.46 -1.51 -18.20
CA LEU A 322 -19.72 -0.36 -18.71
C LEU A 322 -20.71 0.60 -19.37
N ASP A 323 -20.98 1.73 -18.72
CA ASP A 323 -21.87 2.76 -19.23
C ASP A 323 -21.05 3.92 -19.79
N LYS A 324 -21.08 4.11 -21.10
CA LYS A 324 -20.40 5.22 -21.78
C LYS A 324 -21.35 6.39 -21.96
N HIS A 325 -20.86 7.60 -21.72
CA HIS A 325 -21.61 8.83 -21.92
C HIS A 325 -20.71 9.92 -22.53
N ARG A 326 -21.33 11.07 -22.85
CA ARG A 326 -20.65 12.19 -23.52
C ARG A 326 -19.40 12.70 -22.79
N PHE A 327 -19.35 12.52 -21.47
CA PHE A 327 -18.29 13.04 -20.60
C PHE A 327 -17.33 11.98 -20.05
N GLY A 328 -17.49 10.71 -20.40
CA GLY A 328 -16.69 9.65 -19.81
C GLY A 328 -17.37 8.29 -19.83
N TYR A 329 -17.06 7.47 -18.83
CA TYR A 329 -17.66 6.16 -18.64
C TYR A 329 -17.66 5.78 -17.16
N ASN A 330 -18.60 4.92 -16.78
CA ASN A 330 -18.64 4.29 -15.47
C ASN A 330 -18.53 2.78 -15.62
N ILE A 331 -17.71 2.15 -14.78
CA ILE A 331 -17.77 0.71 -14.56
C ILE A 331 -18.45 0.50 -13.21
N TRP A 332 -19.57 -0.21 -13.19
CA TRP A 332 -20.35 -0.36 -11.96
C TRP A 332 -20.97 -1.74 -11.81
N VAL A 333 -21.31 -2.08 -10.57
CA VAL A 333 -22.07 -3.30 -10.24
C VAL A 333 -22.88 -3.09 -8.97
N LYS A 334 -24.05 -3.72 -8.91
CA LYS A 334 -24.82 -3.82 -7.65
C LYS A 334 -24.22 -4.91 -6.79
N SER A 335 -23.79 -4.56 -5.58
CA SER A 335 -23.25 -5.52 -4.63
C SER A 335 -24.32 -6.56 -4.25
N PRO A 336 -24.02 -7.86 -4.34
CA PRO A 336 -24.88 -8.92 -3.83
C PRO A 336 -24.82 -9.07 -2.30
N PHE A 337 -23.89 -8.37 -1.62
CA PHE A 337 -23.70 -8.43 -0.17
C PHE A 337 -24.47 -7.32 0.54
N THR A 338 -24.41 -6.09 0.02
CA THR A 338 -25.01 -4.91 0.64
C THR A 338 -26.19 -4.34 -0.15
N GLY A 339 -26.32 -4.68 -1.44
CA GLY A 339 -27.29 -4.06 -2.34
C GLY A 339 -26.88 -2.68 -2.87
N LYS A 340 -25.75 -2.12 -2.41
CA LYS A 340 -25.22 -0.84 -2.87
C LYS A 340 -24.76 -0.89 -4.32
N ILE A 341 -24.78 0.25 -5.00
CA ILE A 341 -24.17 0.41 -6.32
C ILE A 341 -22.71 0.83 -6.11
N LEU A 342 -21.79 -0.03 -6.53
CA LEU A 342 -20.35 0.21 -6.50
C LEU A 342 -19.90 0.64 -7.89
N THR A 343 -19.23 1.79 -7.99
CA THR A 343 -18.88 2.42 -9.27
C THR A 343 -17.44 2.90 -9.27
N ILE A 344 -16.75 2.75 -10.40
CA ILE A 344 -15.51 3.44 -10.73
C ILE A 344 -15.76 4.34 -11.94
N LYS A 345 -15.46 5.63 -11.79
CA LYS A 345 -15.56 6.65 -12.85
C LYS A 345 -14.39 6.58 -13.83
N GLU A 346 -14.46 7.31 -14.94
CA GLU A 346 -13.41 7.34 -15.97
C GLU A 346 -12.05 7.83 -15.44
N ASP A 347 -12.06 8.66 -14.40
CA ASP A 347 -10.88 9.19 -13.72
C ASP A 347 -10.38 8.31 -12.58
N GLY A 348 -11.03 7.17 -12.31
CA GLY A 348 -10.62 6.20 -11.31
C GLY A 348 -11.27 6.40 -9.94
N GLU A 349 -12.08 7.44 -9.75
CA GLU A 349 -12.77 7.72 -8.49
C GLU A 349 -13.76 6.59 -8.17
N PHE A 350 -13.65 6.01 -6.98
CA PHE A 350 -14.60 5.01 -6.51
C PHE A 350 -15.77 5.64 -5.75
N ARG A 351 -16.98 5.14 -5.99
CA ARG A 351 -18.18 5.55 -5.24
C ARG A 351 -19.01 4.34 -4.84
N SER A 352 -19.58 4.42 -3.64
CA SER A 352 -20.55 3.47 -3.12
C SER A 352 -21.84 4.20 -2.77
N LEU A 353 -22.95 3.82 -3.40
CA LEU A 353 -24.23 4.52 -3.29
C LEU A 353 -25.32 3.56 -2.82
N GLU A 354 -26.13 4.02 -1.87
CA GLU A 354 -27.40 3.36 -1.54
C GLU A 354 -28.34 3.44 -2.75
N GLU A 355 -28.98 2.32 -3.10
CA GLU A 355 -30.01 2.32 -4.13
C GLU A 355 -31.23 3.08 -3.62
N LYS A 356 -31.45 4.30 -4.13
CA LYS A 356 -32.68 5.05 -3.83
C LYS A 356 -33.87 4.24 -4.36
N LYS A 357 -34.70 3.78 -3.43
CA LYS A 357 -35.98 3.10 -3.72
C LYS A 357 -36.95 4.00 -4.46
#